data_AF-A0A967LEX6-F1
#
_entry.id   AF-A0A967LEX6-F1
#
_cell.length_a   1.000
_cell.length_b   1.000
_cell.length_c   1.000
_cell.angle_alpha   90.00
_cell.angle_beta   90.00
_cell.angle_gamma   90.00
#
_symmetry.space_group_name_H-M   'P 1'
#
loop_
_entity.id
_entity.type
_entity.pdbx_description
1 polymer ?
#
loop_
_entity_poly.entity_id
_entity_poly.type
_entity_poly.pdbx_seq_one_letter_code
_entity_poly.pdbx_strand_id
1 'polypeptide(L)' 'GLPGSLPVLNRRAIEQTVLAGLLLDCRTPEISKWDRKNYFYPDMPKNYQISQFDLPLCIGGA' A
#
# COMPACT_ATOMS: atom_id res chain seq x y z
N GLY A 1 8.02 -1.75 14.72
CA GLY A 1 8.62 -3.01 14.24
C GLY A 1 9.20 -3.72 15.42
N LEU A 2 8.35 -4.15 16.35
CA LEU A 2 8.80 -4.93 17.50
C LEU A 2 8.80 -6.42 17.11
N PRO A 3 9.67 -7.24 17.72
CA PRO A 3 9.67 -8.69 17.48
C PRO A 3 8.27 -9.29 17.69
N GLY A 4 7.87 -10.19 16.78
CA GLY A 4 6.57 -10.87 16.83
C GLY A 4 5.36 -10.06 16.33
N SER A 5 5.50 -8.77 16.02
CA SER A 5 4.38 -7.97 15.50
C SER A 5 4.08 -8.29 14.02
N LEU A 6 2.79 -8.37 13.68
CA LEU A 6 2.29 -8.59 12.31
C LEU A 6 1.43 -7.41 11.86
N PRO A 7 1.45 -7.04 10.56
CA PRO A 7 0.61 -5.96 10.05
C PRO A 7 -0.85 -6.41 9.89
N VAL A 8 -1.77 -5.49 10.16
CA VAL A 8 -3.19 -5.60 9.78
C VAL A 8 -3.53 -4.39 8.94
N LEU A 9 -4.17 -4.62 7.79
CA LEU A 9 -4.55 -3.55 6.88
C LEU A 9 -5.68 -2.71 7.47
N ASN A 10 -5.59 -1.39 7.28
CA ASN A 10 -6.65 -0.47 7.64
C ASN A 10 -7.69 -0.40 6.51
N ARG A 11 -8.87 -0.97 6.74
CA ARG A 11 -9.98 -1.01 5.76
C ARG A 11 -10.34 0.40 5.25
N ARG A 12 -10.48 1.38 6.15
CA ARG A 12 -10.88 2.74 5.78
C ARG A 12 -9.83 3.42 4.90
N ALA A 13 -8.54 3.17 5.14
CA ALA A 13 -7.48 3.69 4.28
C ALA A 13 -7.60 3.14 2.85
N ILE A 14 -7.90 1.84 2.71
CA ILE A 14 -8.12 1.21 1.40
C ILE A 14 -9.34 1.83 0.70
N GLU A 15 -10.47 1.95 1.40
CA GLU A 15 -11.70 2.57 0.86
C GLU A 15 -11.44 3.99 0.36
N GLN A 16 -10.69 4.79 1.13
CA GLN A 16 -10.33 6.15 0.76
C GLN A 16 -9.35 6.20 -0.42
N THR A 17 -8.38 5.28 -0.51
CA THR A 17 -7.48 5.19 -1.66
C THR A 17 -8.23 4.83 -2.93
N VAL A 18 -9.16 3.86 -2.87
CA VAL A 18 -10.00 3.49 -4.03
C VAL A 18 -10.89 4.66 -4.45
N LEU A 19 -11.53 5.34 -3.50
CA LEU A 19 -12.35 6.52 -3.78
C LEU A 19 -11.54 7.63 -4.44
N ALA A 20 -10.34 7.91 -3.92
CA ALA A 20 -9.42 8.89 -4.51
C ALA A 20 -9.00 8.48 -5.93
N GLY A 21 -8.73 7.20 -6.17
CA GLY A 21 -8.45 6.68 -7.51
C GLY A 21 -9.60 6.90 -8.48
N LEU A 22 -10.84 6.61 -8.08
CA LEU A 22 -12.02 6.87 -8.91
C LEU A 22 -12.19 8.36 -9.26
N LEU A 23 -11.89 9.27 -8.33
CA LEU A 23 -11.91 10.71 -8.59
C LEU A 23 -10.86 11.16 -9.61
N LEU A 24 -9.76 10.41 -9.73
CA LEU A 24 -8.66 10.65 -10.66
C LEU A 24 -8.80 9.81 -11.95
N ASP A 25 -9.99 9.26 -12.21
CA ASP A 25 -10.28 8.39 -13.36
C ASP A 25 -9.39 7.13 -13.43
N CYS A 26 -8.87 6.67 -12.30
CA CYS A 26 -8.16 5.40 -12.20
C CYS A 26 -9.14 4.21 -12.18
N ARG A 27 -8.66 3.05 -12.61
CA ARG A 27 -9.35 1.77 -12.39
C ARG A 27 -8.69 0.98 -11.26
N THR A 28 -9.49 0.27 -10.46
CA THR A 28 -9.02 -0.64 -9.41
C THR A 28 -8.97 -2.07 -9.97
N PRO A 29 -7.83 -2.78 -9.90
CA PRO A 29 -7.74 -4.16 -10.37
C PRO A 29 -8.48 -5.12 -9.41
N GLU A 30 -8.85 -6.30 -9.92
CA GLU A 30 -9.48 -7.36 -9.10
C GLU A 30 -8.56 -7.85 -7.98
N ILE A 31 -7.25 -7.91 -8.26
CA ILE A 31 -6.22 -8.31 -7.32
C ILE A 31 -5.23 -7.16 -7.15
N SER A 32 -4.99 -6.80 -5.90
CA SER A 32 -3.94 -5.88 -5.49
C SER A 32 -3.18 -6.48 -4.30
N LYS A 33 -1.90 -6.15 -4.17
CA LYS A 33 -1.05 -6.67 -3.09
C LYS A 33 -0.23 -5.58 -2.42
N TRP A 34 0.32 -5.94 -1.26
CA TRP A 34 1.33 -5.15 -0.55
C TRP A 34 2.66 -5.89 -0.56
N ASP A 35 3.71 -5.16 -0.91
CA ASP A 35 5.08 -5.63 -1.05
C ASP A 35 5.99 -4.97 0.00
N ARG A 36 7.16 -5.57 0.23
CA ARG A 36 8.19 -5.01 1.10
C ARG A 36 9.27 -4.32 0.27
N LYS A 37 9.38 -3.00 0.41
CA LYS A 37 10.51 -2.22 -0.09
C LYS A 37 11.58 -2.14 1.00
N ASN A 38 12.65 -2.92 0.87
CA ASN A 38 13.68 -3.07 1.91
C ASN A 38 14.73 -1.94 1.83
N TYR A 39 15.01 -1.30 2.96
CA TYR A 39 16.11 -0.34 3.12
C TYR A 39 16.36 -0.06 4.61
N PHE A 40 17.61 0.26 4.95
CA PHE A 40 18.01 0.57 6.32
C PHE A 40 18.05 2.07 6.53
N TYR A 41 17.25 2.56 7.46
CA TYR A 41 17.31 3.94 7.91
C TYR A 41 16.74 4.06 9.34
N PRO A 42 17.26 4.96 10.20
CA PRO A 42 16.83 5.04 11.59
C PRO A 42 15.33 5.31 11.81
N ASP A 43 14.66 5.98 10.86
CA ASP A 43 13.21 6.24 10.92
C ASP A 43 12.34 5.06 10.46
N MET A 44 12.96 3.98 9.95
CA MET A 44 12.27 2.82 9.39
C MET A 44 12.43 1.61 10.31
N PRO A 45 11.61 1.47 11.37
CA PRO A 45 11.81 0.49 12.45
C PRO A 45 11.61 -0.98 12.02
N LYS A 46 11.22 -1.24 10.77
CA LYS A 46 11.10 -2.60 10.21
C LYS A 46 12.21 -2.92 9.21
N ASN A 47 13.05 -1.95 8.83
CA ASN A 47 14.00 -2.02 7.71
C ASN A 47 13.36 -2.36 6.34
N TYR A 48 12.03 -2.23 6.27
CA TYR A 48 11.27 -2.25 5.05
C TYR A 48 9.99 -1.43 5.20
N GLN A 49 9.61 -0.76 4.14
CA GLN A 49 8.31 -0.14 3.99
C GLN A 49 7.33 -1.14 3.38
N ILE A 50 6.10 -1.16 3.90
CA ILE A 50 4.99 -1.86 3.25
C ILE A 50 4.40 -0.88 2.24
N SER A 51 4.52 -1.19 0.96
CA SER A 51 4.03 -0.37 -0.17
C SER A 51 3.42 -1.27 -1.23
N GLN A 52 3.13 -0.75 -2.42
CA GLN A 52 2.67 -1.55 -3.56
C GLN A 52 3.67 -1.36 -4.72
N PHE A 53 4.03 -2.45 -5.42
CA PHE A 53 4.95 -2.39 -6.55
C PHE A 53 4.25 -2.68 -7.88
N ASP A 54 4.03 -3.96 -8.20
CA ASP A 54 3.53 -4.43 -9.50
C ASP A 54 2.01 -4.58 -9.57
N LEU A 55 1.30 -4.69 -8.43
CA LEU A 55 -0.17 -4.80 -8.38
C LEU A 55 -0.78 -3.71 -7.47
N PRO A 56 -0.75 -2.42 -7.88
CA PRO A 56 -1.25 -1.29 -7.08
C PRO A 56 -2.78 -1.25 -7.00
N LEU A 57 -3.31 -0.51 -6.03
CA LEU A 57 -4.76 -0.32 -5.87
C LEU A 57 -5.41 0.48 -7.00
N CYS A 58 -4.67 1.37 -7.66
CA CYS A 58 -5.20 2.26 -8.69
C CYS A 58 -4.26 2.28 -9.89
N ILE A 59 -4.81 2.11 -11.09
CA ILE A 59 -4.08 2.05 -12.36
C ILE A 59 -4.67 3.05 -13.36
N GLY A 60 -3.81 3.83 -14.03
CA GLY A 60 -4.21 4.84 -15.00
C GLY A 60 -4.66 6.15 -14.35
N GLY A 61 -5.55 6.89 -15.02
CA GLY A 61 -6.05 8.19 -14.61
C GLY A 61 -5.56 9.35 -15.47
N ALA A 62 -6.27 10.48 -15.40
CA ALA A 62 -5.99 11.73 -16.13
C ALA A 62 -6.45 12.97 -15.34
#